data_AF-A0A8H4QVI4-F1
#
_entry.id   AF-A0A8H4QVI4-F1
#
_cell.length_a   1.000
_cell.length_b   1.000
_cell.length_c   1.000
_cell.angle_alpha   90.00
_cell.angle_beta   90.00
_cell.angle_gamma   90.00
#
_symmetry.space_group_name_H-M   'P 1'
#
loop_
_entity.id
_entity.type
_entity.pdbx_description
1 polymer ?
#
loop_
_entity_poly.entity_id
_entity_poly.type
_entity_poly.pdbx_seq_one_letter_code
_entity_poly.pdbx_strand_id
1 'polypeptide(L)'
;MLPAESPALAPEHLNNTGCTIKVTADKGRGVYASRPIPRNTTIEISPVLLFNKEEYENHGKYTVLDHYTFKWPDSRMALALGLGSLFNHSDPPNVSYFRDTQTESIRYTTTRDIDTGEELCIYYGHSLWFSLGDNNSSLPEDKPEIDDGWGGLSCVDEINDQTVSNPYEDGDPEEIVPEEDLPFIRYKPAPEEEDAESIRTMQAWVVDVPEPQHITTLLKWIKQTGLDGPEMGHLKRIRKKRSSTSLVLSTSSEPPELPAELDLPAPYQLPVPTSSALTLPSLNLKSALWPTTYTPRRKDEPEPWTRDKLRWAWNAMKKTVDFAVEARAKNKELPIAAYIPTPYGVDEKDAELSDLSFIASDSRTSTKHPLRHASINTIRKLADYHASIEEPKDGLDPLEVDKTAGDVRNGTNYLLTDRTFFVTHEPCVMCSMSLLHSRAKEVIYLYPMAKTGGCGGCTCLPMLKGVNHRYSIFQWKLDKISRNFTDEDLTLDQTLDA
;
A
#
# COMPACT_ATOMS: atom_id res chain seq x y z
N MET A 1 6.88 49.43 4.29
CA MET A 1 6.94 48.60 5.51
C MET A 1 6.33 47.27 5.16
N LEU A 2 7.15 46.22 5.08
CA LEU A 2 6.67 44.84 4.93
C LEU A 2 6.02 44.42 6.26
N PRO A 3 4.92 43.65 6.26
CA PRO A 3 4.34 43.17 7.51
C PRO A 3 5.25 42.11 8.12
N ALA A 4 5.50 42.24 9.42
CA ALA A 4 6.28 41.30 10.20
C ALA A 4 5.62 39.92 10.20
N GLU A 5 6.41 38.88 9.96
CA GLU A 5 5.98 37.48 10.05
C GLU A 5 5.44 37.17 11.46
N SER A 6 4.27 36.53 11.51
CA SER A 6 3.66 36.09 12.76
C SER A 6 4.50 34.93 13.35
N PRO A 7 4.90 34.98 14.64
CA PRO A 7 5.63 33.89 15.26
C PRO A 7 4.75 32.63 15.29
N ALA A 8 5.34 31.47 14.96
CA ALA A 8 4.67 30.18 15.01
C ALA A 8 4.18 29.88 16.44
N LEU A 9 2.87 29.78 16.63
CA LEU A 9 2.24 29.46 17.91
C LEU A 9 2.42 27.97 18.21
N ALA A 10 3.26 27.65 19.20
CA ALA A 10 3.34 26.31 19.78
C ALA A 10 2.09 26.02 20.64
N PRO A 11 1.60 24.77 20.68
CA PRO A 11 0.44 24.42 21.49
C PRO A 11 0.70 24.63 23.00
N GLU A 12 -0.25 25.27 23.70
CA GLU A 12 -0.24 25.34 25.17
C GLU A 12 -0.46 23.93 25.75
N HIS A 13 0.59 23.36 26.34
CA HIS A 13 0.57 22.01 26.89
C HIS A 13 0.07 22.02 28.34
N LEU A 14 -0.88 21.14 28.68
CA LEU A 14 -1.35 20.88 30.04
C LEU A 14 -0.23 20.18 30.85
N ASN A 15 0.58 20.94 31.58
CA ASN A 15 1.38 20.40 32.69
C ASN A 15 1.23 21.29 33.94
N ASN A 16 0.93 20.66 35.08
CA ASN A 16 0.69 21.31 36.37
C ASN A 16 1.98 21.69 37.13
N THR A 17 3.16 21.33 36.60
CA THR A 17 4.47 21.56 37.25
C THR A 17 5.10 22.91 36.92
N GLY A 18 4.60 23.66 35.94
CA GLY A 18 5.12 24.98 35.57
C GLY A 18 6.18 24.92 34.46
N CYS A 19 5.92 24.09 33.44
CA CYS A 19 6.72 23.99 32.23
C CYS A 19 5.91 24.39 30.99
N THR A 20 6.58 24.95 30.00
CA THR A 20 6.03 25.35 28.71
C THR A 20 6.91 24.83 27.59
N ILE A 21 6.33 24.48 26.45
CA ILE A 21 7.08 24.04 25.27
C ILE A 21 7.28 25.26 24.37
N LYS A 22 8.52 25.53 23.98
CA LYS A 22 8.84 26.59 23.03
C LYS A 22 9.67 26.03 21.88
N VAL A 23 9.65 26.72 20.75
CA VAL A 23 10.50 26.40 19.59
C VAL A 23 11.72 27.31 19.63
N THR A 24 12.89 26.71 19.49
CA THR A 24 14.19 27.36 19.45
C THR A 24 14.81 27.07 18.09
N ALA A 25 15.26 28.11 17.39
CA ALA A 25 15.67 28.03 15.98
C ALA A 25 16.67 26.90 15.69
N ASP A 26 17.60 26.64 16.63
CA ASP A 26 18.70 25.70 16.41
C ASP A 26 18.51 24.33 17.07
N LYS A 27 17.49 24.18 17.95
CA LYS A 27 17.28 22.97 18.77
C LYS A 27 15.89 22.35 18.59
N GLY A 28 15.04 22.93 17.75
CA GLY A 28 13.65 22.48 17.62
C GLY A 28 12.84 22.80 18.86
N ARG A 29 12.05 21.85 19.37
CA ARG A 29 11.20 22.06 20.56
C ARG A 29 12.00 21.83 21.84
N GLY A 30 11.90 22.74 22.79
CA GLY A 30 12.51 22.64 24.11
C GLY A 30 11.50 22.87 25.23
N VAL A 31 11.83 22.39 26.43
CA VAL A 31 11.01 22.56 27.65
C VAL A 31 11.56 23.73 28.45
N TYR A 32 10.70 24.68 28.83
CA TYR A 32 11.07 25.91 29.53
C TYR A 32 10.27 26.09 30.82
N ALA A 33 10.91 26.59 31.88
CA ALA A 33 10.25 26.91 33.13
C ALA A 33 9.31 28.14 32.96
N SER A 34 8.05 28.04 33.39
CA SER A 34 7.11 29.16 33.43
C SER A 34 7.04 29.87 34.77
N ARG A 35 7.72 29.33 35.79
CA ARG A 35 7.90 29.88 37.14
C ARG A 35 9.22 29.34 37.73
N PRO A 36 9.73 29.87 38.85
CA PRO A 36 10.90 29.28 39.50
C PRO A 36 10.61 27.85 39.96
N ILE A 37 11.53 26.92 39.70
CA ILE A 37 11.42 25.50 40.09
C ILE A 37 12.59 25.17 41.04
N PRO A 38 12.32 24.79 42.30
CA PRO A 38 13.38 24.44 43.25
C PRO A 38 14.19 23.22 42.81
N ARG A 39 15.42 23.11 43.30
CA ARG A 39 16.27 21.91 43.21
C ARG A 39 15.57 20.67 43.76
N ASN A 40 15.87 19.51 43.19
CA ASN A 40 15.33 18.20 43.56
C ASN A 40 13.80 18.07 43.40
N THR A 41 13.20 18.88 42.52
CA THR A 41 11.79 18.80 42.18
C THR A 41 11.59 17.82 41.03
N THR A 42 10.72 16.82 41.18
CA THR A 42 10.30 15.97 40.05
C THR A 42 9.37 16.78 39.14
N ILE A 43 9.79 16.97 37.91
CA ILE A 43 9.10 17.79 36.91
C ILE A 43 8.13 16.94 36.09
N GLU A 44 8.52 15.69 35.83
CA GLU A 44 7.79 14.79 34.93
C GLU A 44 8.08 13.33 35.26
N ILE A 45 7.07 12.48 35.10
CA ILE A 45 7.23 11.02 35.01
C ILE A 45 6.58 10.59 33.70
N SER A 46 7.39 10.31 32.68
CA SER A 46 6.89 9.91 31.38
C SER A 46 6.82 8.39 31.27
N PRO A 47 5.64 7.79 31.04
CA PRO A 47 5.55 6.39 30.61
C PRO A 47 6.33 6.18 29.31
N VAL A 48 6.86 4.98 29.10
CA VAL A 48 7.65 4.69 27.90
C VAL A 48 7.01 3.65 27.00
N LEU A 49 7.19 3.81 25.69
CA LEU A 49 7.00 2.75 24.71
C LEU A 49 8.35 2.04 24.49
N LEU A 50 8.40 0.75 24.79
CA LEU A 50 9.63 -0.05 24.68
C LEU A 50 9.69 -0.77 23.32
N PHE A 51 10.77 -0.55 22.59
CA PHE A 51 11.14 -1.29 21.39
C PHE A 51 12.11 -2.39 21.75
N ASN A 52 11.87 -3.60 21.25
CA ASN A 52 12.83 -4.66 21.47
C ASN A 52 14.14 -4.37 20.71
N LYS A 53 15.24 -5.01 21.11
CA LYS A 53 16.58 -4.70 20.58
C LYS A 53 16.66 -4.89 19.06
N GLU A 54 16.10 -5.96 18.53
CA GLU A 54 16.15 -6.29 17.11
C GLU A 54 15.31 -5.31 16.27
N GLU A 55 14.12 -4.99 16.75
CA GLU A 55 13.22 -3.98 16.17
C GLU A 55 13.90 -2.60 16.11
N TYR A 56 14.60 -2.21 17.18
CA TYR A 56 15.33 -0.95 17.17
C TYR A 56 16.57 -0.99 16.27
N GLU A 57 17.36 -2.07 16.34
CA GLU A 57 18.59 -2.19 15.56
C GLU A 57 18.35 -2.30 14.06
N ASN A 58 17.24 -2.90 13.65
CA ASN A 58 16.89 -3.08 12.24
C ASN A 58 16.02 -1.94 11.70
N HIS A 59 15.26 -1.26 12.56
CA HIS A 59 14.27 -0.27 12.13
C HIS A 59 14.36 1.03 12.92
N GLY A 60 14.22 0.99 14.25
CA GLY A 60 14.12 2.20 15.08
C GLY A 60 15.28 3.19 14.90
N LYS A 61 16.52 2.70 14.87
CA LYS A 61 17.74 3.51 14.80
C LYS A 61 17.97 4.26 13.48
N TYR A 62 17.24 3.89 12.43
CA TYR A 62 17.34 4.52 11.11
C TYR A 62 16.19 5.51 10.84
N THR A 63 15.33 5.73 11.84
CA THR A 63 14.24 6.70 11.77
C THR A 63 14.57 7.90 12.66
N VAL A 64 13.78 8.96 12.53
CA VAL A 64 13.86 10.13 13.43
C VAL A 64 13.73 9.75 14.90
N LEU A 65 13.08 8.62 15.23
CA LEU A 65 12.94 8.11 16.61
C LEU A 65 14.29 7.78 17.25
N ASP A 66 15.34 7.48 16.48
CA ASP A 66 16.70 7.27 17.00
C ASP A 66 17.15 8.45 17.88
N HIS A 67 16.74 9.66 17.50
CA HIS A 67 17.11 10.90 18.18
C HIS A 67 16.28 11.19 19.44
N TYR A 68 15.20 10.45 19.68
CA TYR A 68 14.23 10.69 20.75
C TYR A 68 14.11 9.55 21.76
N THR A 69 14.88 8.47 21.56
CA THR A 69 14.78 7.25 22.37
C THR A 69 15.94 7.10 23.36
N PHE A 70 15.64 6.50 24.50
CA PHE A 70 16.57 6.21 25.57
C PHE A 70 16.97 4.75 25.52
N LYS A 71 18.26 4.45 25.70
CA LYS A 71 18.70 3.07 25.95
C LYS A 71 18.01 2.55 27.21
N TRP A 72 17.59 1.30 27.22
CA TRP A 72 17.01 0.63 28.39
C TRP A 72 18.00 -0.38 28.97
N PRO A 73 17.95 -0.74 30.28
CA PRO A 73 18.96 -1.60 30.90
C PRO A 73 19.10 -3.01 30.30
N ASP A 74 18.08 -3.54 29.62
CA ASP A 74 18.05 -4.86 28.99
C ASP A 74 18.31 -4.82 27.47
N SER A 75 19.00 -3.78 27.01
CA SER A 75 19.34 -3.53 25.60
C SER A 75 18.16 -3.20 24.67
N ARG A 76 16.96 -2.99 25.22
CA ARG A 76 15.82 -2.38 24.51
C ARG A 76 16.01 -0.87 24.38
N MET A 77 15.16 -0.24 23.57
CA MET A 77 15.07 1.22 23.48
C MET A 77 13.71 1.71 23.95
N ALA A 78 13.65 2.92 24.49
CA ALA A 78 12.46 3.47 25.12
C ALA A 78 12.14 4.86 24.56
N LEU A 79 10.94 5.07 24.02
CA LEU A 79 10.44 6.41 23.69
C LEU A 79 9.60 6.94 24.85
N ALA A 80 9.93 8.13 25.36
CA ALA A 80 9.14 8.75 26.42
C ALA A 80 7.88 9.39 25.84
N LEU A 81 6.71 9.00 26.33
CA LEU A 81 5.40 9.46 25.84
C LEU A 81 4.90 10.74 26.54
N GLY A 82 5.75 11.37 27.37
CA GLY A 82 5.49 12.65 28.02
C GLY A 82 6.50 13.72 27.58
N LEU A 83 6.90 14.62 28.50
CA LEU A 83 7.89 15.65 28.17
C LEU A 83 9.32 15.10 27.99
N GLY A 84 9.56 13.84 28.35
CA GLY A 84 10.88 13.23 28.38
C GLY A 84 11.69 13.34 27.08
N SER A 85 11.03 13.15 25.94
CA SER A 85 11.66 13.22 24.61
C SER A 85 11.79 14.67 24.09
N LEU A 86 11.37 15.68 24.85
CA LEU A 86 11.45 17.10 24.47
C LEU A 86 12.51 17.90 25.25
N PHE A 87 13.16 17.29 26.25
CA PHE A 87 14.27 17.94 26.94
C PHE A 87 15.50 17.95 26.04
N ASN A 88 15.98 19.14 25.69
CA ASN A 88 17.17 19.33 24.86
C ASN A 88 18.46 19.01 25.64
N HIS A 89 19.57 18.96 24.91
CA HIS A 89 20.89 18.68 25.47
C HIS A 89 21.57 19.92 26.08
N SER A 90 22.19 19.74 27.24
CA SER A 90 23.20 20.67 27.79
C SER A 90 24.23 19.90 28.65
N ASP A 91 25.46 20.39 28.67
CA ASP A 91 26.52 19.98 29.58
C ASP A 91 27.17 21.25 30.17
N PRO A 92 26.98 21.54 31.47
CA PRO A 92 26.32 20.73 32.49
C PRO A 92 24.77 20.79 32.43
N PRO A 93 24.05 19.67 32.63
CA PRO A 93 22.59 19.65 32.62
C PRO A 93 22.00 20.24 33.91
N ASN A 94 20.80 20.83 33.80
CA ASN A 94 20.02 21.32 34.95
C ASN A 94 18.86 20.37 35.36
N VAL A 95 18.64 19.29 34.59
CA VAL A 95 17.70 18.19 34.89
C VAL A 95 18.40 16.84 34.77
N SER A 96 18.20 15.96 35.75
CA SER A 96 18.60 14.55 35.72
C SER A 96 17.40 13.65 35.46
N TYR A 97 17.64 12.44 34.94
CA TYR A 97 16.58 11.46 34.72
C TYR A 97 16.94 10.08 35.30
N PHE A 98 15.91 9.34 35.70
CA PHE A 98 16.01 7.99 36.23
C PHE A 98 14.98 7.07 35.53
N ARG A 99 15.43 5.92 35.06
CA ARG A 99 14.61 4.91 34.36
C ARG A 99 14.10 3.89 35.39
N ASP A 100 12.78 3.80 35.56
CA ASP A 100 12.12 2.83 36.43
C ASP A 100 11.57 1.67 35.60
N THR A 101 12.19 0.51 35.75
CA THR A 101 11.85 -0.70 35.00
C THR A 101 10.62 -1.43 35.52
N GLN A 102 10.19 -1.18 36.76
CA GLN A 102 8.98 -1.82 37.30
C GLN A 102 7.72 -1.16 36.78
N THR A 103 7.75 0.16 36.61
CA THR A 103 6.62 0.96 36.14
C THR A 103 6.71 1.34 34.67
N GLU A 104 7.77 0.89 33.97
CA GLU A 104 8.08 1.24 32.57
C GLU A 104 7.96 2.76 32.32
N SER A 105 8.67 3.54 33.11
CA SER A 105 8.63 5.01 33.06
C SER A 105 9.99 5.68 33.29
N ILE A 106 10.13 6.93 32.87
CA ILE A 106 11.31 7.76 33.12
C ILE A 106 10.91 8.98 33.96
N ARG A 107 11.57 9.15 35.10
CA ARG A 107 11.39 10.28 36.02
C ARG A 107 12.45 11.34 35.80
N TYR A 108 12.04 12.60 35.70
CA TYR A 108 12.92 13.76 35.47
C TYR A 108 12.90 14.69 36.69
N THR A 109 14.07 15.05 37.23
CA THR A 109 14.24 15.82 38.47
C THR A 109 15.27 16.94 38.31
N THR A 110 14.99 18.15 38.81
CA THR A 110 15.94 19.28 38.75
C THR A 110 17.21 19.02 39.59
N THR A 111 18.38 19.35 39.05
CA THR A 111 19.67 19.19 39.75
C THR A 111 20.09 20.44 40.54
N ARG A 112 19.49 21.59 40.23
CA ARG A 112 19.60 22.89 40.92
C ARG A 112 18.30 23.68 40.84
N ASP A 113 18.25 24.84 41.48
CA ASP A 113 17.14 25.78 41.30
C ASP A 113 17.14 26.28 39.84
N ILE A 114 15.93 26.39 39.26
CA ILE A 114 15.68 26.81 37.87
C ILE A 114 14.90 28.11 37.89
N ASP A 115 15.41 29.12 37.17
CA ASP A 115 14.75 30.42 37.09
C ASP A 115 13.60 30.41 36.07
N THR A 116 12.71 31.40 36.18
CA THR A 116 11.61 31.53 35.21
C THR A 116 12.16 31.85 33.83
N GLY A 117 11.68 31.13 32.82
CA GLY A 117 12.11 31.31 31.43
C GLY A 117 13.36 30.52 31.04
N GLU A 118 14.00 29.82 31.98
CA GLU A 118 15.16 28.98 31.70
C GLU A 118 14.77 27.70 30.94
N GLU A 119 15.62 27.24 30.03
CA GLU A 119 15.46 25.95 29.32
C GLU A 119 15.88 24.80 30.24
N LEU A 120 15.03 23.78 30.34
CA LEU A 120 15.32 22.55 31.05
C LEU A 120 16.01 21.58 30.08
N CYS A 121 17.23 21.18 30.44
CA CYS A 121 18.09 20.37 29.60
C CYS A 121 18.61 19.15 30.36
N ILE A 122 18.66 18.01 29.67
CA ILE A 122 19.25 16.77 30.17
C ILE A 122 20.57 16.50 29.45
N TYR A 123 21.35 15.58 30.02
CA TYR A 123 22.61 15.16 29.43
C TYR A 123 22.40 13.93 28.54
N TYR A 124 22.78 14.01 27.26
CA TYR A 124 22.60 12.95 26.26
C TYR A 124 23.77 11.97 26.20
N GLY A 125 24.92 12.30 26.82
CA GLY A 125 26.16 11.56 26.68
C GLY A 125 27.21 12.29 25.82
N HIS A 126 28.43 11.76 25.76
CA HIS A 126 29.57 12.40 25.10
C HIS A 126 29.64 12.16 23.57
N SER A 127 28.68 11.45 22.97
CA SER A 127 28.64 11.15 21.53
C SER A 127 27.37 11.71 20.92
N LEU A 128 27.44 12.95 20.42
CA LEU A 128 26.32 13.64 19.78
C LEU A 128 26.38 13.44 18.26
N TRP A 129 25.22 13.25 17.63
CA TRP A 129 25.05 13.09 16.18
C TRP A 129 24.83 14.44 15.46
N PHE A 130 24.88 15.55 16.21
CA PHE A 130 24.84 16.93 15.73
C PHE A 130 26.01 17.72 16.32
N SER A 131 26.47 18.73 15.58
CA SER A 131 27.52 19.64 16.07
C SER A 131 26.92 20.62 17.08
N LEU A 132 27.57 20.77 18.23
CA LEU A 132 27.28 21.89 19.14
C LEU A 132 27.65 23.17 18.40
N GLY A 133 26.64 23.96 18.03
CA GLY A 133 26.87 25.26 17.41
C GLY A 133 27.59 26.16 18.41
N ASP A 134 28.90 26.31 18.22
CA ASP A 134 29.66 27.39 18.83
C ASP A 134 30.34 28.24 17.75
N ASN A 135 30.15 29.55 17.93
CA ASN A 135 30.70 30.65 17.16
C ASN A 135 32.23 30.55 16.97
N ASN A 136 32.70 30.60 15.71
CA ASN A 136 33.71 31.57 15.26
C ASN A 136 34.14 31.36 13.78
N SER A 137 34.10 32.46 13.01
CA SER A 137 34.98 32.93 11.90
C SER A 137 35.86 31.90 11.16
N SER A 138 35.99 31.83 9.82
CA SER A 138 36.13 32.89 8.80
C SER A 138 36.18 32.29 7.38
N LEU A 139 35.72 33.04 6.36
CA LEU A 139 36.00 32.92 4.90
C LEU A 139 37.32 33.66 4.52
N PRO A 140 37.82 33.75 3.25
CA PRO A 140 37.46 33.14 1.93
C PRO A 140 38.66 32.72 0.99
N GLU A 141 38.32 32.37 -0.27
CA GLU A 141 39.06 32.53 -1.58
C GLU A 141 40.20 31.54 -1.93
N ASP A 142 40.47 31.11 -3.18
CA ASP A 142 40.29 31.72 -4.52
C ASP A 142 40.45 30.68 -5.69
N LYS A 143 40.00 31.02 -6.92
CA LYS A 143 40.31 30.33 -8.20
C LYS A 143 41.56 30.96 -8.87
N PRO A 144 42.21 30.32 -9.87
CA PRO A 144 42.01 30.79 -11.26
C PRO A 144 42.09 29.71 -12.38
N GLU A 145 41.69 30.16 -13.58
CA GLU A 145 41.60 29.52 -14.91
C GLU A 145 42.94 29.48 -15.70
N ILE A 146 43.01 28.62 -16.73
CA ILE A 146 43.69 28.79 -18.05
C ILE A 146 42.89 27.92 -19.07
N ASP A 147 42.18 28.44 -20.08
CA ASP A 147 42.57 28.84 -21.48
C ASP A 147 43.09 27.65 -22.33
N ASP A 148 42.84 27.42 -23.61
CA ASP A 148 41.95 27.82 -24.71
C ASP A 148 42.12 26.75 -25.81
N GLY A 149 41.13 26.53 -26.69
CA GLY A 149 41.25 25.48 -27.71
C GLY A 149 40.16 25.53 -28.78
N TRP A 150 40.26 26.54 -29.63
CA TRP A 150 39.45 26.74 -30.83
C TRP A 150 39.61 25.60 -31.86
N GLY A 151 38.50 25.06 -32.35
CA GLY A 151 38.39 24.35 -33.63
C GLY A 151 37.19 23.41 -33.61
N GLY A 152 36.09 23.65 -34.34
CA GLY A 152 36.07 23.68 -35.80
C GLY A 152 35.50 22.35 -36.29
N LEU A 153 34.21 22.37 -36.63
CA LEU A 153 33.40 21.31 -37.23
C LEU A 153 34.14 20.31 -38.13
N SER A 154 34.12 19.02 -37.76
CA SER A 154 33.71 17.91 -38.65
C SER A 154 33.93 16.58 -37.94
N CYS A 155 32.87 15.78 -37.92
CA CYS A 155 32.81 14.32 -38.05
C CYS A 155 31.75 13.75 -37.11
N VAL A 156 30.78 13.14 -37.78
CA VAL A 156 29.70 12.33 -37.24
C VAL A 156 30.37 11.14 -36.58
N ASP A 157 30.18 10.97 -35.27
CA ASP A 157 30.31 9.67 -34.64
C ASP A 157 28.91 9.24 -34.20
N GLU A 158 28.46 8.18 -34.84
CA GLU A 158 27.23 7.45 -34.62
C GLU A 158 27.11 7.13 -33.12
N ILE A 159 25.98 7.55 -32.53
CA ILE A 159 25.60 7.11 -31.20
C ILE A 159 25.38 5.60 -31.29
N ASN A 160 26.22 4.87 -30.56
CA ASN A 160 26.26 3.42 -30.45
C ASN A 160 24.91 2.87 -29.96
N ASP A 161 24.05 2.47 -30.90
CA ASP A 161 22.77 1.82 -30.63
C ASP A 161 23.02 0.34 -30.30
N GLN A 162 23.26 0.04 -29.02
CA GLN A 162 23.22 -1.33 -28.53
C GLN A 162 21.75 -1.77 -28.40
N THR A 163 21.13 -2.11 -29.53
CA THR A 163 19.77 -2.68 -29.53
C THR A 163 19.79 -4.06 -28.87
N VAL A 164 19.30 -4.12 -27.64
CA VAL A 164 18.99 -5.36 -26.93
C VAL A 164 17.99 -6.18 -27.76
N SER A 165 18.39 -7.36 -28.22
CA SER A 165 17.52 -8.34 -28.88
C SER A 165 16.61 -9.06 -27.86
N ASN A 166 15.37 -9.35 -28.25
CA ASN A 166 14.39 -10.01 -27.39
C ASN A 166 14.67 -11.53 -27.31
N PRO A 167 14.92 -12.09 -26.11
CA PRO A 167 15.31 -13.50 -25.96
C PRO A 167 14.19 -14.51 -26.28
N TYR A 168 12.96 -14.02 -26.48
CA TYR A 168 11.78 -14.83 -26.81
C TYR A 168 11.36 -14.71 -28.29
N GLU A 169 12.19 -14.11 -29.15
CA GLU A 169 11.91 -13.97 -30.60
C GLU A 169 11.85 -15.32 -31.33
N ASP A 170 12.84 -16.18 -31.08
CA ASP A 170 12.95 -17.50 -31.69
C ASP A 170 12.31 -18.57 -30.83
N GLY A 171 11.69 -19.60 -31.41
CA GLY A 171 11.14 -20.77 -30.69
C GLY A 171 9.68 -21.08 -31.06
N ASP A 172 9.07 -22.06 -30.38
CA ASP A 172 7.66 -22.39 -30.56
C ASP A 172 6.78 -21.37 -29.80
N PRO A 173 5.89 -20.62 -30.49
CA PRO A 173 5.04 -19.61 -29.87
C PRO A 173 4.12 -20.14 -28.76
N GLU A 174 3.65 -21.39 -28.90
CA GLU A 174 2.69 -22.04 -27.99
C GLU A 174 3.38 -22.78 -26.83
N GLU A 175 4.72 -22.76 -26.79
CA GLU A 175 5.49 -23.37 -25.71
C GLU A 175 5.12 -22.72 -24.36
N ILE A 176 4.58 -23.53 -23.44
CA ILE A 176 4.31 -23.08 -22.07
C ILE A 176 5.63 -23.06 -21.30
N VAL A 177 5.99 -21.88 -20.80
CA VAL A 177 7.21 -21.67 -20.01
C VAL A 177 6.94 -22.00 -18.53
N PRO A 178 7.76 -22.86 -17.88
CA PRO A 178 7.65 -23.16 -16.46
C PRO A 178 7.76 -21.92 -15.56
N GLU A 179 7.14 -21.92 -14.37
CA GLU A 179 7.08 -20.76 -13.47
C GLU A 179 8.49 -20.32 -13.01
N GLU A 180 9.41 -21.26 -12.83
CA GLU A 180 10.81 -21.04 -12.49
C GLU A 180 11.58 -20.23 -13.54
N ASP A 181 11.24 -20.43 -14.82
CA ASP A 181 11.92 -19.85 -15.98
C ASP A 181 11.30 -18.52 -16.44
N LEU A 182 10.20 -18.09 -15.80
CA LEU A 182 9.59 -16.80 -16.11
C LEU A 182 10.52 -15.65 -15.75
N PRO A 183 10.53 -14.55 -16.54
CA PRO A 183 11.37 -13.38 -16.29
C PRO A 183 10.86 -12.52 -15.13
N PHE A 184 9.76 -12.90 -14.48
CA PHE A 184 9.19 -12.20 -13.34
C PHE A 184 8.83 -13.17 -12.21
N ILE A 185 8.85 -12.64 -10.99
CA ILE A 185 8.40 -13.29 -9.77
C ILE A 185 6.96 -12.86 -9.55
N ARG A 186 6.06 -13.83 -9.45
CA ARG A 186 4.67 -13.57 -9.05
C ARG A 186 4.64 -13.30 -7.55
N TYR A 187 4.05 -12.16 -7.16
CA TYR A 187 3.79 -11.92 -5.75
C TYR A 187 2.69 -12.90 -5.27
N LYS A 188 3.05 -13.78 -4.33
CA LYS A 188 2.12 -14.70 -3.68
C LYS A 188 1.94 -14.22 -2.23
N PRO A 189 0.74 -13.75 -1.82
CA PRO A 189 0.53 -13.38 -0.43
C PRO A 189 0.74 -14.62 0.46
N ALA A 190 1.26 -14.41 1.67
CA ALA A 190 1.24 -15.46 2.68
C ALA A 190 -0.21 -15.94 2.88
N PRO A 191 -0.45 -17.25 3.03
CA PRO A 191 -1.79 -17.74 3.30
C PRO A 191 -2.34 -17.04 4.54
N GLU A 192 -3.46 -16.32 4.41
CA GLU A 192 -4.17 -15.74 5.55
C GLU A 192 -4.61 -16.91 6.45
N GLU A 193 -3.95 -17.07 7.60
CA GLU A 193 -4.44 -17.97 8.65
C GLU A 193 -5.67 -17.29 9.27
N GLU A 194 -6.87 -17.77 8.90
CA GLU A 194 -8.09 -17.39 9.60
C GLU A 194 -8.03 -17.93 11.04
N ASP A 195 -8.16 -17.04 12.03
CA ASP A 195 -8.41 -17.38 13.43
C ASP A 195 -9.92 -17.37 13.74
N ALA A 196 -10.32 -17.86 14.92
CA ALA A 196 -11.74 -17.97 15.28
C ALA A 196 -12.45 -16.61 15.37
N GLU A 197 -11.73 -15.53 15.67
CA GLU A 197 -12.27 -14.18 15.89
C GLU A 197 -12.41 -13.39 14.57
N SER A 198 -11.67 -13.75 13.53
CA SER A 198 -11.67 -13.09 12.21
C SER A 198 -12.70 -13.66 11.22
N ILE A 199 -13.40 -14.75 11.56
CA ILE A 199 -14.41 -15.34 10.69
C ILE A 199 -15.64 -14.43 10.59
N ARG A 200 -15.84 -13.87 9.39
CA ARG A 200 -17.06 -13.11 9.07
C ARG A 200 -18.28 -14.02 9.04
N THR A 201 -19.33 -13.61 9.74
CA THR A 201 -20.60 -14.34 9.83
C THR A 201 -21.78 -13.50 9.35
N MET A 202 -22.85 -14.17 8.93
CA MET A 202 -24.17 -13.59 8.66
C MET A 202 -25.25 -14.40 9.38
N GLN A 203 -26.40 -13.79 9.65
CA GLN A 203 -27.53 -14.49 10.26
C GLN A 203 -28.31 -15.28 9.21
N ALA A 204 -28.57 -16.55 9.50
CA ALA A 204 -29.39 -17.42 8.67
C ALA A 204 -30.49 -18.10 9.48
N TRP A 205 -31.67 -18.25 8.88
CA TRP A 205 -32.79 -19.00 9.43
C TRP A 205 -32.55 -20.49 9.31
N VAL A 206 -32.75 -21.21 10.42
CA VAL A 206 -32.53 -22.65 10.55
C VAL A 206 -33.77 -23.29 11.16
N VAL A 207 -34.10 -24.50 10.71
CA VAL A 207 -35.14 -25.33 11.33
C VAL A 207 -34.55 -26.69 11.72
N ASP A 208 -34.95 -27.20 12.88
CA ASP A 208 -34.63 -28.57 13.30
C ASP A 208 -35.71 -29.52 12.79
N VAL A 209 -35.29 -30.58 12.10
CA VAL A 209 -36.15 -31.61 11.50
C VAL A 209 -35.98 -32.88 12.34
N PRO A 210 -37.00 -33.27 13.14
CA PRO A 210 -36.93 -34.48 13.96
C PRO A 210 -36.90 -35.75 13.11
N GLU A 211 -37.69 -35.79 12.04
CA GLU A 211 -37.86 -36.96 11.18
C GLU A 211 -37.08 -36.84 9.86
N PRO A 212 -36.07 -37.70 9.62
CA PRO A 212 -35.22 -37.59 8.42
C PRO A 212 -35.98 -37.67 7.09
N GLN A 213 -37.15 -38.30 7.06
CA GLN A 213 -38.00 -38.42 5.86
C GLN A 213 -38.49 -37.05 5.33
N HIS A 214 -38.65 -36.06 6.21
CA HIS A 214 -39.11 -34.72 5.84
C HIS A 214 -38.02 -33.87 5.15
N ILE A 215 -36.74 -34.27 5.23
CA ILE A 215 -35.62 -33.50 4.67
C ILE A 215 -35.74 -33.37 3.14
N THR A 216 -36.07 -34.46 2.44
CA THR A 216 -36.20 -34.45 0.98
C THR A 216 -37.33 -33.55 0.53
N THR A 217 -38.43 -33.51 1.28
CA THR A 217 -39.58 -32.63 1.02
C THR A 217 -39.21 -31.16 1.23
N LEU A 218 -38.52 -30.85 2.33
CA LEU A 218 -38.04 -29.49 2.61
C LEU A 218 -37.03 -28.97 1.58
N LEU A 219 -36.09 -29.81 1.13
CA LEU A 219 -35.14 -29.42 0.08
C LEU A 219 -35.82 -29.10 -1.24
N LYS A 220 -36.89 -29.84 -1.60
CA LYS A 220 -37.70 -29.54 -2.78
C LYS A 220 -38.46 -28.22 -2.60
N TRP A 221 -39.04 -28.01 -1.42
CA TRP A 221 -39.76 -26.78 -1.09
C TRP A 221 -38.85 -25.54 -1.16
N ILE A 222 -37.64 -25.57 -0.57
CA ILE A 222 -36.65 -24.47 -0.65
C ILE A 222 -36.35 -24.07 -2.10
N LYS A 223 -36.19 -25.06 -2.98
CA LYS A 223 -35.95 -24.81 -4.41
C LYS A 223 -37.15 -24.19 -5.11
N GLN A 224 -38.36 -24.60 -4.75
CA GLN A 224 -39.60 -24.07 -5.33
C GLN A 224 -39.90 -22.64 -4.87
N THR A 225 -39.58 -22.30 -3.63
CA THR A 225 -39.78 -20.96 -3.06
C THR A 225 -38.66 -19.98 -3.40
N GLY A 226 -37.58 -20.43 -4.04
CA GLY A 226 -36.46 -19.56 -4.41
C GLY A 226 -35.62 -19.08 -3.22
N LEU A 227 -35.69 -19.77 -2.07
CA LEU A 227 -34.86 -19.48 -0.90
C LEU A 227 -33.41 -19.96 -1.07
N ASP A 228 -33.08 -20.59 -2.21
CA ASP A 228 -31.75 -21.05 -2.59
C ASP A 228 -30.97 -19.96 -3.34
N GLY A 229 -30.59 -18.90 -2.64
CA GLY A 229 -29.80 -17.80 -3.22
C GLY A 229 -28.30 -18.13 -3.36
N PRO A 230 -27.59 -17.48 -4.31
CA PRO A 230 -26.17 -17.72 -4.57
C PRO A 230 -25.28 -17.43 -3.36
N GLU A 231 -25.72 -16.56 -2.44
CA GLU A 231 -25.03 -16.19 -1.21
C GLU A 231 -24.86 -17.34 -0.21
N MET A 232 -25.60 -18.44 -0.34
CA MET A 232 -25.48 -19.63 0.51
C MET A 232 -24.84 -20.82 -0.20
N GLY A 233 -24.35 -20.66 -1.44
CA GLY A 233 -23.80 -21.74 -2.24
C GLY A 233 -22.59 -22.46 -1.63
N HIS A 234 -21.88 -21.81 -0.70
CA HIS A 234 -20.76 -22.40 0.05
C HIS A 234 -21.18 -23.18 1.30
N LEU A 235 -22.43 -23.06 1.77
CA LEU A 235 -22.91 -23.74 2.96
C LEU A 235 -23.49 -25.11 2.60
N LYS A 236 -23.19 -26.13 3.40
CA LYS A 236 -23.93 -27.40 3.31
C LYS A 236 -25.30 -27.19 3.94
N ARG A 237 -26.36 -27.55 3.21
CA ARG A 237 -27.75 -27.32 3.64
C ARG A 237 -28.14 -28.07 4.91
N ILE A 238 -27.46 -29.18 5.21
CA ILE A 238 -27.84 -30.12 6.26
C ILE A 238 -26.74 -30.21 7.32
N ARG A 239 -27.11 -30.13 8.60
CA ARG A 239 -26.26 -30.44 9.75
C ARG A 239 -26.92 -31.51 10.62
N LYS A 240 -26.33 -32.70 10.68
CA LYS A 240 -26.82 -33.79 11.54
C LYS A 240 -26.45 -33.53 13.01
N LYS A 241 -27.43 -33.57 13.91
CA LYS A 241 -27.25 -33.61 15.37
C LYS A 241 -27.48 -35.04 15.87
N ARG A 242 -27.21 -35.31 17.17
CA ARG A 242 -27.42 -36.64 17.77
C ARG A 242 -28.88 -37.09 17.78
N SER A 243 -29.83 -36.16 17.84
CA SER A 243 -31.27 -36.44 18.00
C SER A 243 -32.18 -35.82 16.92
N SER A 244 -31.65 -34.97 16.04
CA SER A 244 -32.40 -34.31 14.98
C SER A 244 -31.47 -33.85 13.86
N THR A 245 -32.03 -33.37 12.75
CA THR A 245 -31.24 -32.80 11.64
C THR A 245 -31.60 -31.34 11.43
N SER A 246 -30.64 -30.42 11.51
CA SER A 246 -30.88 -29.00 11.22
C SER A 246 -30.73 -28.71 9.73
N LEU A 247 -31.60 -27.85 9.21
CA LEU A 247 -31.60 -27.39 7.82
C LEU A 247 -31.51 -25.86 7.78
N VAL A 248 -30.60 -25.30 6.98
CA VAL A 248 -30.53 -23.85 6.74
C VAL A 248 -31.52 -23.48 5.62
N LEU A 249 -32.36 -22.47 5.89
CA LEU A 249 -33.48 -22.07 5.05
C LEU A 249 -33.13 -20.88 4.17
N SER A 250 -32.87 -19.72 4.78
CA SER A 250 -32.63 -18.44 4.10
C SER A 250 -31.80 -17.48 4.94
N THR A 251 -31.33 -16.40 4.32
CA THR A 251 -30.66 -15.24 4.95
C THR A 251 -31.57 -14.00 4.94
N SER A 252 -32.88 -14.17 4.69
CA SER A 252 -33.86 -13.08 4.64
C SER A 252 -34.05 -12.38 5.98
N SER A 253 -34.50 -11.13 5.95
CA SER A 253 -34.83 -10.36 7.16
C SER A 253 -36.00 -10.98 7.94
N GLU A 254 -36.95 -11.58 7.23
CA GLU A 254 -38.15 -12.20 7.81
C GLU A 254 -38.05 -13.74 7.82
N PRO A 255 -38.68 -14.41 8.81
CA PRO A 255 -38.69 -15.85 8.91
C PRO A 255 -39.50 -16.47 7.75
N PRO A 256 -38.98 -17.48 7.06
CA PRO A 256 -39.72 -18.14 5.99
C PRO A 256 -40.88 -18.99 6.54
N GLU A 257 -42.04 -18.94 5.87
CA GLU A 257 -43.23 -19.71 6.25
C GLU A 257 -43.05 -21.19 5.91
N LEU A 258 -42.95 -22.04 6.95
CA LEU A 258 -42.73 -23.47 6.77
C LEU A 258 -44.01 -24.20 6.27
N PRO A 259 -43.87 -25.30 5.51
CA PRO A 259 -45.02 -26.12 5.10
C PRO A 259 -45.78 -26.67 6.32
N ALA A 260 -47.04 -26.28 6.48
CA ALA A 260 -47.88 -26.68 7.62
C ALA A 260 -48.09 -28.20 7.74
N GLU A 261 -47.96 -28.92 6.64
CA GLU A 261 -48.12 -30.39 6.54
C GLU A 261 -47.04 -31.18 7.29
N LEU A 262 -45.90 -30.56 7.59
CA LEU A 262 -44.72 -31.25 8.12
C LEU A 262 -44.57 -31.16 9.65
N ASP A 263 -45.49 -30.45 10.33
CA ASP A 263 -45.52 -30.24 11.80
C ASP A 263 -44.12 -29.96 12.39
N LEU A 264 -43.43 -28.98 11.80
CA LEU A 264 -42.05 -28.63 12.15
C LEU A 264 -42.00 -27.57 13.26
N PRO A 265 -40.93 -27.57 14.09
CA PRO A 265 -40.72 -26.51 15.06
C PRO A 265 -40.45 -25.16 14.37
N ALA A 266 -40.68 -24.07 15.10
CA ALA A 266 -40.44 -22.73 14.60
C ALA A 266 -38.97 -22.52 14.18
N PRO A 267 -38.70 -21.82 13.06
CA PRO A 267 -37.35 -21.51 12.63
C PRO A 267 -36.69 -20.50 13.57
N TYR A 268 -35.37 -20.57 13.70
CA TYR A 268 -34.56 -19.70 14.55
C TYR A 268 -33.30 -19.23 13.80
N GLN A 269 -32.70 -18.13 14.26
CA GLN A 269 -31.49 -17.58 13.62
C GLN A 269 -30.20 -18.15 14.23
N LEU A 270 -29.22 -18.39 13.37
CA LEU A 270 -27.85 -18.73 13.76
C LEU A 270 -26.81 -17.99 12.89
N PRO A 271 -25.65 -17.63 13.46
CA PRO A 271 -24.54 -17.11 12.69
C PRO A 271 -23.92 -18.23 11.85
N VAL A 272 -23.80 -17.99 10.55
CA VAL A 272 -23.15 -18.89 9.57
C VAL A 272 -22.02 -18.15 8.83
N PRO A 273 -20.96 -18.84 8.38
CA PRO A 273 -19.87 -18.20 7.65
C PRO A 273 -20.33 -17.51 6.37
N THR A 274 -19.74 -16.36 6.03
CA THR A 274 -20.08 -15.64 4.77
C THR A 274 -19.38 -16.17 3.52
N SER A 275 -18.41 -17.08 3.66
CA SER A 275 -17.61 -17.62 2.56
C SER A 275 -17.21 -19.09 2.77
N SER A 276 -16.81 -19.76 1.69
CA SER A 276 -16.23 -21.11 1.72
C SER A 276 -14.89 -21.14 2.48
N ALA A 277 -14.50 -22.32 2.94
CA ALA A 277 -13.18 -22.51 3.53
C ALA A 277 -12.10 -22.61 2.44
N LEU A 278 -10.99 -21.90 2.65
CA LEU A 278 -9.86 -21.84 1.70
C LEU A 278 -8.69 -22.74 2.11
N THR A 279 -8.56 -23.04 3.40
CA THR A 279 -7.55 -23.94 3.98
C THR A 279 -8.22 -24.99 4.86
N LEU A 280 -7.50 -26.06 5.18
CA LEU A 280 -8.01 -27.09 6.09
C LEU A 280 -8.25 -26.56 7.53
N PRO A 281 -7.38 -25.70 8.11
CA PRO A 281 -7.67 -25.01 9.37
C PRO A 281 -8.93 -24.12 9.29
N SER A 282 -9.06 -23.31 8.24
CA SER A 282 -10.26 -22.48 7.97
C SER A 282 -11.52 -23.34 7.89
N LEU A 283 -11.44 -24.53 7.27
CA LEU A 283 -12.55 -25.48 7.20
C LEU A 283 -12.99 -25.94 8.58
N ASN A 284 -12.04 -26.28 9.46
CA ASN A 284 -12.34 -26.74 10.82
C ASN A 284 -13.05 -25.64 11.62
N LEU A 285 -12.52 -24.41 11.58
CA LEU A 285 -13.11 -23.27 12.31
C LEU A 285 -14.50 -22.90 11.77
N LYS A 286 -14.65 -22.76 10.44
CA LYS A 286 -15.95 -22.43 9.82
C LYS A 286 -16.97 -23.54 10.00
N SER A 287 -16.56 -24.81 9.93
CA SER A 287 -17.44 -25.96 10.16
C SER A 287 -17.94 -26.07 11.60
N ALA A 288 -17.22 -25.46 12.57
CA ALA A 288 -17.69 -25.36 13.94
C ALA A 288 -18.92 -24.43 14.07
N LEU A 289 -19.02 -23.39 13.23
CA LEU A 289 -20.21 -22.52 13.13
C LEU A 289 -21.32 -23.20 12.34
N TRP A 290 -21.02 -23.55 11.09
CA TRP A 290 -21.93 -24.29 10.21
C TRP A 290 -21.16 -25.08 9.15
N PRO A 291 -21.58 -26.32 8.82
CA PRO A 291 -20.93 -27.11 7.77
C PRO A 291 -20.81 -26.33 6.46
N THR A 292 -19.58 -26.14 5.98
CA THR A 292 -19.26 -25.37 4.76
C THR A 292 -18.50 -26.24 3.75
N THR A 293 -18.39 -25.77 2.51
CA THR A 293 -17.58 -26.41 1.48
C THR A 293 -16.11 -26.00 1.61
N TYR A 294 -15.23 -26.99 1.53
CA TYR A 294 -13.82 -26.73 1.29
C TYR A 294 -13.62 -26.55 -0.20
N THR A 295 -13.31 -25.32 -0.61
CA THR A 295 -13.05 -25.00 -2.01
C THR A 295 -11.65 -24.42 -2.07
N PRO A 296 -10.59 -25.27 -1.98
CA PRO A 296 -9.24 -24.82 -2.29
C PRO A 296 -9.31 -24.32 -3.73
N ARG A 297 -9.15 -23.01 -3.90
CA ARG A 297 -9.64 -22.28 -5.08
C ARG A 297 -9.18 -22.94 -6.40
N ARG A 298 -10.11 -23.14 -7.33
CA ARG A 298 -9.84 -23.42 -8.78
C ARG A 298 -9.99 -22.17 -9.68
N LYS A 299 -10.27 -21.00 -9.10
CA LYS A 299 -10.55 -19.75 -9.85
C LYS A 299 -9.32 -18.85 -10.04
N ASP A 300 -8.21 -19.16 -9.38
CA ASP A 300 -6.98 -18.37 -9.40
C ASP A 300 -5.76 -19.23 -9.80
N GLU A 301 -5.95 -20.34 -10.51
CA GLU A 301 -4.79 -20.98 -11.14
C GLU A 301 -4.18 -19.99 -12.12
N PRO A 302 -2.88 -19.67 -11.97
CA PRO A 302 -2.14 -18.88 -12.92
C PRO A 302 -2.47 -19.24 -14.37
N GLU A 303 -2.91 -18.28 -15.17
CA GLU A 303 -2.91 -18.46 -16.62
C GLU A 303 -1.48 -18.85 -17.05
N PRO A 304 -1.29 -19.96 -17.80
CA PRO A 304 0.03 -20.35 -18.26
C PRO A 304 0.61 -19.25 -19.15
N TRP A 305 1.93 -19.08 -19.10
CA TRP A 305 2.63 -18.13 -19.94
C TRP A 305 3.24 -18.86 -21.12
N THR A 306 2.73 -18.57 -22.32
CA THR A 306 3.34 -19.05 -23.55
C THR A 306 4.56 -18.20 -23.90
N ARG A 307 5.45 -18.75 -24.72
CA ARG A 307 6.62 -18.03 -25.23
C ARG A 307 6.24 -16.76 -26.00
N ASP A 308 5.16 -16.80 -26.78
CA ASP A 308 4.67 -15.61 -27.48
C ASP A 308 4.16 -14.52 -26.54
N LYS A 309 3.44 -14.90 -25.47
CA LYS A 309 3.02 -13.96 -24.44
C LYS A 309 4.20 -13.33 -23.72
N LEU A 310 5.28 -14.08 -23.49
CA LEU A 310 6.53 -13.54 -22.94
C LEU A 310 7.23 -12.59 -23.91
N ARG A 311 7.23 -12.90 -25.21
CA ARG A 311 7.76 -12.01 -26.26
C ARG A 311 7.02 -10.67 -26.25
N TRP A 312 5.69 -10.70 -26.20
CA TRP A 312 4.85 -9.50 -26.06
C TRP A 312 5.16 -8.71 -24.77
N ALA A 313 5.26 -9.39 -23.63
CA ALA A 313 5.54 -8.75 -22.34
C ALA A 313 6.95 -8.13 -22.29
N TRP A 314 7.95 -8.80 -22.88
CA TRP A 314 9.31 -8.28 -23.00
C TRP A 314 9.34 -6.99 -23.82
N ASN A 315 8.70 -6.98 -24.98
CA ASN A 315 8.61 -5.81 -25.85
C ASN A 315 7.89 -4.64 -25.14
N ALA A 316 6.83 -4.93 -24.39
CA ALA A 316 6.12 -3.94 -23.60
C ALA A 316 7.01 -3.35 -22.48
N MET A 317 7.73 -4.18 -21.73
CA MET A 317 8.66 -3.71 -20.70
C MET A 317 9.81 -2.89 -21.30
N LYS A 318 10.42 -3.36 -22.40
CA LYS A 318 11.47 -2.63 -23.12
C LYS A 318 11.00 -1.23 -23.53
N LYS A 319 9.84 -1.14 -24.18
CA LYS A 319 9.25 0.14 -24.59
C LYS A 319 8.99 1.07 -23.39
N THR A 320 8.61 0.50 -22.24
CA THR A 320 8.40 1.26 -21.00
C THR A 320 9.73 1.82 -20.46
N VAL A 321 10.80 1.03 -20.48
CA VAL A 321 12.15 1.44 -20.07
C VAL A 321 12.72 2.51 -20.99
N ASP A 322 12.70 2.27 -22.31
CA ASP A 322 13.22 3.22 -23.31
C ASP A 322 12.55 4.60 -23.15
N PHE A 323 11.23 4.62 -22.92
CA PHE A 323 10.48 5.86 -22.71
C PHE A 323 10.84 6.58 -21.41
N ALA A 324 11.14 5.84 -20.34
CA ALA A 324 11.59 6.43 -19.07
C ALA A 324 12.97 7.09 -19.20
N VAL A 325 13.91 6.42 -19.89
CA VAL A 325 15.25 6.95 -20.19
C VAL A 325 15.15 8.20 -21.07
N GLU A 326 14.33 8.15 -22.12
CA GLU A 326 14.10 9.30 -23.00
C GLU A 326 13.52 10.50 -22.23
N ALA A 327 12.55 10.27 -21.34
CA ALA A 327 11.93 11.33 -20.53
C ALA A 327 12.96 12.02 -19.61
N ARG A 328 13.89 11.27 -19.02
CA ARG A 328 15.00 11.84 -18.24
C ARG A 328 15.95 12.63 -19.12
N ALA A 329 16.39 12.06 -20.24
CA ALA A 329 17.37 12.67 -21.13
C ALA A 329 16.86 13.96 -21.79
N LYS A 330 15.64 13.95 -22.33
CA LYS A 330 15.07 15.07 -23.08
C LYS A 330 14.33 16.08 -22.21
N ASN A 331 13.54 15.61 -21.25
CA ASN A 331 12.61 16.45 -20.49
C ASN A 331 13.08 16.73 -19.05
N LYS A 332 14.19 16.14 -18.62
CA LYS A 332 14.70 16.22 -17.23
C LYS A 332 13.66 15.78 -16.20
N GLU A 333 12.82 14.82 -16.57
CA GLU A 333 11.84 14.20 -15.68
C GLU A 333 12.48 13.10 -14.85
N LEU A 334 11.74 12.62 -13.85
CA LEU A 334 12.10 11.38 -13.17
C LEU A 334 11.98 10.21 -14.15
N PRO A 335 12.94 9.24 -14.15
CA PRO A 335 12.94 8.09 -15.07
C PRO A 335 11.91 7.02 -14.67
N ILE A 336 10.66 7.44 -14.51
CA ILE A 336 9.53 6.58 -14.22
C ILE A 336 8.56 6.68 -15.39
N ALA A 337 8.24 5.54 -16.02
CA ALA A 337 7.24 5.47 -17.08
C ALA A 337 6.30 4.31 -16.86
N ALA A 338 5.11 4.42 -17.43
CA ALA A 338 4.07 3.41 -17.39
C ALA A 338 3.41 3.24 -18.75
N TYR A 339 3.11 2.00 -19.10
CA TYR A 339 2.60 1.60 -20.41
C TYR A 339 1.43 0.63 -20.29
N ILE A 340 0.38 0.90 -21.06
CA ILE A 340 -0.73 0.01 -21.34
C ILE A 340 -0.54 -0.45 -22.78
N PRO A 341 0.00 -1.65 -23.04
CA PRO A 341 0.08 -2.20 -24.39
C PRO A 341 -1.30 -2.59 -24.92
N THR A 342 -1.35 -2.77 -26.24
CA THR A 342 -2.41 -3.53 -26.90
C THR A 342 -2.55 -4.91 -26.23
N PRO A 343 -3.78 -5.36 -25.90
CA PRO A 343 -3.99 -6.63 -25.23
C PRO A 343 -3.40 -7.81 -26.01
N TYR A 344 -2.80 -8.77 -25.29
CA TYR A 344 -2.31 -10.01 -25.89
C TYR A 344 -3.47 -10.82 -26.50
N GLY A 345 -3.23 -11.40 -27.69
CA GLY A 345 -4.21 -12.24 -28.39
C GLY A 345 -5.23 -11.48 -29.26
N VAL A 346 -5.07 -10.16 -29.42
CA VAL A 346 -5.82 -9.39 -30.42
C VAL A 346 -5.08 -9.49 -31.76
N ASP A 347 -5.75 -10.02 -32.78
CA ASP A 347 -5.19 -10.12 -34.13
C ASP A 347 -4.96 -8.74 -34.75
N GLU A 348 -3.84 -8.54 -35.46
CA GLU A 348 -3.52 -7.30 -36.20
C GLU A 348 -4.58 -6.89 -37.25
N LYS A 349 -5.55 -7.78 -37.53
CA LYS A 349 -6.66 -7.55 -38.47
C LYS A 349 -7.82 -6.76 -37.83
N ASP A 350 -7.90 -6.71 -36.50
CA ASP A 350 -8.85 -5.85 -35.78
C ASP A 350 -8.23 -4.47 -35.57
N ALA A 351 -8.24 -3.67 -36.65
CA ALA A 351 -7.63 -2.34 -36.70
C ALA A 351 -8.15 -1.35 -35.63
N GLU A 352 -9.32 -1.60 -35.04
CA GLU A 352 -9.88 -0.76 -33.96
C GLU A 352 -9.23 -1.02 -32.59
N LEU A 353 -8.74 -2.24 -32.32
CA LEU A 353 -8.10 -2.59 -31.04
C LEU A 353 -6.57 -2.58 -31.12
N SER A 354 -5.98 -2.71 -32.30
CA SER A 354 -4.53 -2.83 -32.46
C SER A 354 -3.76 -1.57 -32.03
N ASP A 355 -4.39 -0.39 -32.03
CA ASP A 355 -3.77 0.90 -31.72
C ASP A 355 -4.07 1.43 -30.30
N LEU A 356 -4.70 0.61 -29.43
CA LEU A 356 -5.06 0.99 -28.06
C LEU A 356 -3.88 0.86 -27.08
N SER A 357 -2.75 1.49 -27.42
CA SER A 357 -1.59 1.54 -26.56
C SER A 357 -1.37 2.94 -25.97
N PHE A 358 -1.13 3.02 -24.67
CA PHE A 358 -1.00 4.29 -23.94
C PHE A 358 0.26 4.28 -23.10
N ILE A 359 1.16 5.23 -23.34
CA ILE A 359 2.41 5.38 -22.59
C ILE A 359 2.54 6.81 -22.05
N ALA A 360 3.00 6.95 -20.81
CA ALA A 360 3.35 8.24 -20.23
C ALA A 360 4.47 8.09 -19.19
N SER A 361 5.22 9.18 -19.01
CA SER A 361 6.23 9.31 -17.98
C SER A 361 5.69 10.10 -16.79
N ASP A 362 6.45 10.08 -15.71
CA ASP A 362 6.36 11.09 -14.68
C ASP A 362 6.53 12.49 -15.28
N SER A 363 5.74 13.44 -14.81
CA SER A 363 5.83 14.84 -15.24
C SER A 363 5.80 15.81 -14.07
N ARG A 364 6.11 15.35 -12.85
CA ARG A 364 6.09 16.19 -11.64
C ARG A 364 7.03 17.38 -11.75
N THR A 365 8.17 17.23 -12.43
CA THR A 365 9.19 18.28 -12.54
C THR A 365 8.71 19.37 -13.49
N SER A 366 8.33 19.04 -14.73
CA SER A 366 7.88 20.05 -15.71
C SER A 366 6.57 20.72 -15.30
N THR A 367 5.62 19.95 -14.76
CA THR A 367 4.28 20.48 -14.42
C THR A 367 4.22 21.15 -13.05
N LYS A 368 5.26 20.97 -12.21
CA LYS A 368 5.28 21.40 -10.81
C LYS A 368 4.08 20.89 -10.01
N HIS A 369 3.59 19.70 -10.35
CA HIS A 369 2.38 19.13 -9.77
C HIS A 369 2.67 17.76 -9.15
N PRO A 370 2.57 17.62 -7.81
CA PRO A 370 3.06 16.43 -7.11
C PRO A 370 2.34 15.13 -7.48
N LEU A 371 1.09 15.18 -7.98
CA LEU A 371 0.33 13.98 -8.35
C LEU A 371 0.55 13.49 -9.80
N ARG A 372 1.42 14.15 -10.60
CA ARG A 372 1.62 13.82 -12.02
C ARG A 372 2.57 12.65 -12.24
N HIS A 373 2.28 11.54 -11.55
CA HIS A 373 3.03 10.30 -11.66
C HIS A 373 2.76 9.60 -13.00
N ALA A 374 3.72 8.79 -13.45
CA ALA A 374 3.60 8.00 -14.68
C ALA A 374 2.28 7.22 -14.75
N SER A 375 1.92 6.48 -13.69
CA SER A 375 0.71 5.66 -13.69
C SER A 375 -0.57 6.48 -13.88
N ILE A 376 -0.68 7.62 -13.19
CA ILE A 376 -1.83 8.53 -13.30
C ILE A 376 -1.90 9.15 -14.70
N ASN A 377 -0.76 9.58 -15.24
CA ASN A 377 -0.71 10.16 -16.58
C ASN A 377 -1.11 9.14 -17.65
N THR A 378 -0.70 7.88 -17.52
CA THR A 378 -1.05 6.80 -18.45
C THR A 378 -2.54 6.44 -18.38
N ILE A 379 -3.11 6.28 -17.18
CA ILE A 379 -4.55 6.04 -16.98
C ILE A 379 -5.36 7.22 -17.56
N ARG A 380 -4.89 8.44 -17.35
CA ARG A 380 -5.53 9.64 -17.89
C ARG A 380 -5.57 9.64 -19.41
N LYS A 381 -4.47 9.27 -20.10
CA LYS A 381 -4.46 9.20 -21.57
C LYS A 381 -5.51 8.24 -22.12
N LEU A 382 -5.68 7.08 -21.47
CA LEU A 382 -6.73 6.12 -21.81
C LEU A 382 -8.13 6.71 -21.57
N ALA A 383 -8.34 7.40 -20.45
CA ALA A 383 -9.61 8.05 -20.13
C ALA A 383 -9.96 9.16 -21.13
N ASP A 384 -8.98 10.02 -21.46
CA ASP A 384 -9.14 11.10 -22.44
C ASP A 384 -9.46 10.52 -23.84
N TYR A 385 -8.87 9.38 -24.21
CA TYR A 385 -9.20 8.66 -25.45
C TYR A 385 -10.64 8.11 -25.45
N HIS A 386 -11.08 7.43 -24.38
CA HIS A 386 -12.47 6.99 -24.27
C HIS A 386 -13.46 8.16 -24.38
N ALA A 387 -13.18 9.27 -23.70
CA ALA A 387 -14.01 10.47 -23.75
C ALA A 387 -14.05 11.11 -25.16
N SER A 388 -12.99 10.95 -25.96
CA SER A 388 -12.96 11.46 -27.34
C SER A 388 -13.79 10.63 -28.33
N ILE A 389 -14.06 9.36 -28.02
CA ILE A 389 -14.92 8.49 -28.84
C ILE A 389 -16.40 8.69 -28.48
N GLU A 390 -16.70 9.04 -27.22
CA GLU A 390 -18.03 9.41 -26.76
C GLU A 390 -18.36 10.86 -27.17
N GLU A 391 -18.69 11.13 -28.45
CA GLU A 391 -19.18 12.46 -28.84
C GLU A 391 -20.45 12.84 -28.06
N PRO A 392 -20.63 14.13 -27.69
CA PRO A 392 -21.88 14.60 -27.13
C PRO A 392 -22.98 14.43 -28.18
N LYS A 393 -24.06 13.72 -27.85
CA LYS A 393 -25.28 13.80 -28.66
C LYS A 393 -25.81 15.22 -28.58
N ASP A 394 -25.41 16.07 -29.52
CA ASP A 394 -25.93 17.42 -29.67
C ASP A 394 -27.47 17.36 -29.80
N GLY A 395 -28.17 18.04 -28.89
CA GLY A 395 -29.60 18.34 -29.03
C GLY A 395 -30.56 17.71 -28.01
N LEU A 396 -30.10 17.04 -26.95
CA LEU A 396 -31.00 16.57 -25.89
C LEU A 396 -30.94 17.50 -24.67
N ASP A 397 -32.10 18.01 -24.29
CA ASP A 397 -32.35 18.82 -23.09
C ASP A 397 -31.73 18.12 -21.85
N PRO A 398 -30.90 18.80 -21.03
CA PRO A 398 -30.31 18.22 -19.83
C PRO A 398 -31.30 17.57 -18.86
N LEU A 399 -32.60 17.89 -18.98
CA LEU A 399 -33.68 17.33 -18.18
C LEU A 399 -34.33 16.07 -18.78
N GLU A 400 -34.00 15.65 -20.01
CA GLU A 400 -34.58 14.48 -20.68
C GLU A 400 -33.64 13.25 -20.79
N VAL A 401 -32.40 13.35 -20.30
CA VAL A 401 -31.38 12.27 -20.40
C VAL A 401 -31.75 11.00 -19.59
N ASP A 402 -32.78 11.04 -18.75
CA ASP A 402 -33.12 9.98 -17.79
C ASP A 402 -34.08 8.88 -18.32
N LYS A 403 -34.39 8.81 -19.62
CA LYS A 403 -35.40 7.85 -20.13
C LYS A 403 -35.00 6.92 -21.26
N THR A 404 -33.79 7.01 -21.80
CA THR A 404 -33.31 6.07 -22.84
C THR A 404 -31.92 5.50 -22.58
N ALA A 405 -31.33 5.71 -21.40
CA ALA A 405 -30.16 4.97 -20.97
C ALA A 405 -30.62 3.58 -20.51
N GLY A 406 -30.38 2.56 -21.34
CA GLY A 406 -30.48 1.18 -20.87
C GLY A 406 -29.56 1.02 -19.65
N ASP A 407 -30.19 0.73 -18.50
CA ASP A 407 -29.62 0.26 -17.23
C ASP A 407 -28.09 0.44 -17.13
N VAL A 408 -27.60 1.68 -16.92
CA VAL A 408 -26.17 1.95 -16.64
C VAL A 408 -25.88 1.37 -15.26
N ARG A 409 -25.63 0.07 -15.23
CA ARG A 409 -25.30 -0.65 -14.00
C ARG A 409 -23.95 -0.19 -13.52
N ASN A 410 -23.85 0.06 -12.23
CA ASN A 410 -22.59 0.37 -11.57
C ASN A 410 -21.55 -0.72 -11.94
N GLY A 411 -20.52 -0.34 -12.69
CA GLY A 411 -19.39 -1.20 -13.04
C GLY A 411 -19.28 -1.69 -14.49
N THR A 412 -19.98 -1.08 -15.45
CA THR A 412 -19.84 -1.44 -16.88
C THR A 412 -18.68 -0.75 -17.61
N ASN A 413 -18.11 0.35 -17.07
CA ASN A 413 -17.13 1.19 -17.79
C ASN A 413 -15.82 1.39 -16.99
N TYR A 414 -15.14 0.32 -16.59
CA TYR A 414 -13.83 0.42 -15.96
C TYR A 414 -12.71 0.47 -16.99
N LEU A 415 -11.78 1.41 -16.82
CA LEU A 415 -10.74 1.71 -17.82
C LEU A 415 -9.81 0.52 -18.11
N LEU A 416 -9.35 -0.20 -17.09
CA LEU A 416 -8.29 -1.21 -17.21
C LEU A 416 -8.79 -2.66 -17.09
N THR A 417 -10.09 -2.91 -17.31
CA THR A 417 -10.61 -4.30 -17.32
C THR A 417 -9.93 -5.10 -18.42
N ASP A 418 -9.41 -6.28 -18.06
CA ASP A 418 -8.62 -7.15 -18.95
C ASP A 418 -7.39 -6.48 -19.58
N ARG A 419 -6.84 -5.44 -18.94
CA ARG A 419 -5.60 -4.77 -19.35
C ARG A 419 -4.44 -5.10 -18.40
N THR A 420 -3.28 -5.33 -19.00
CA THR A 420 -2.00 -5.48 -18.31
C THR A 420 -1.31 -4.12 -18.25
N PHE A 421 -0.77 -3.78 -17.08
CA PHE A 421 -0.14 -2.49 -16.84
C PHE A 421 1.36 -2.67 -16.55
N PHE A 422 2.20 -2.09 -17.39
CA PHE A 422 3.66 -2.11 -17.22
C PHE A 422 4.14 -0.79 -16.60
N VAL A 423 5.08 -0.85 -15.66
CA VAL A 423 5.67 0.34 -15.04
C VAL A 423 7.13 0.09 -14.64
N THR A 424 8.02 1.06 -14.82
CA THR A 424 9.45 0.84 -14.49
C THR A 424 9.68 0.68 -12.99
N HIS A 425 8.97 1.41 -12.15
CA HIS A 425 9.10 1.36 -10.70
C HIS A 425 7.78 0.93 -10.06
N GLU A 426 7.85 0.20 -8.96
CA GLU A 426 6.67 -0.23 -8.24
C GLU A 426 5.76 0.98 -7.94
N PRO A 427 4.46 0.92 -8.32
CA PRO A 427 3.58 2.05 -8.16
C PRO A 427 3.39 2.36 -6.68
N CYS A 428 3.44 3.65 -6.32
CA CYS A 428 3.19 4.05 -4.95
C CYS A 428 1.73 3.80 -4.54
N VAL A 429 1.41 3.94 -3.24
CA VAL A 429 0.03 3.77 -2.70
C VAL A 429 -1.04 4.47 -3.54
N MET A 430 -0.85 5.73 -3.93
CA MET A 430 -1.80 6.45 -4.78
C MET A 430 -1.99 5.78 -6.14
N CYS A 431 -0.89 5.44 -6.81
CA CYS A 431 -0.91 4.81 -8.13
C CYS A 431 -1.54 3.41 -8.05
N SER A 432 -1.17 2.60 -7.05
CA SER A 432 -1.77 1.28 -6.83
C SER A 432 -3.27 1.36 -6.57
N MET A 433 -3.73 2.37 -5.81
CA MET A 433 -5.17 2.58 -5.59
C MET A 433 -5.87 3.01 -6.88
N SER A 434 -5.23 3.83 -7.72
CA SER A 434 -5.78 4.21 -9.03
C SER A 434 -5.93 3.02 -9.98
N LEU A 435 -4.98 2.08 -9.96
CA LEU A 435 -5.03 0.83 -10.73
C LEU A 435 -6.16 -0.09 -10.22
N LEU A 436 -6.36 -0.14 -8.91
CA LEU A 436 -7.47 -0.87 -8.28
C LEU A 436 -8.82 -0.29 -8.68
N HIS A 437 -8.99 1.03 -8.59
CA HIS A 437 -10.22 1.71 -9.02
C HIS A 437 -10.48 1.57 -10.52
N SER A 438 -9.43 1.49 -11.33
CA SER A 438 -9.52 1.28 -12.78
C SER A 438 -9.71 -0.19 -13.17
N ARG A 439 -9.67 -1.11 -12.21
CA ARG A 439 -9.78 -2.58 -12.38
C ARG A 439 -8.76 -3.22 -13.33
N ALA A 440 -7.49 -2.86 -13.18
CA ALA A 440 -6.40 -3.55 -13.87
C ALA A 440 -6.49 -5.08 -13.71
N LYS A 441 -6.16 -5.86 -14.75
CA LYS A 441 -6.05 -7.33 -14.64
C LYS A 441 -4.79 -7.72 -13.90
N GLU A 442 -3.67 -7.13 -14.32
CA GLU A 442 -2.35 -7.41 -13.76
C GLU A 442 -1.40 -6.23 -13.92
N VAL A 443 -0.44 -6.13 -13.01
CA VAL A 443 0.59 -5.08 -12.98
C VAL A 443 1.95 -5.74 -12.96
N ILE A 444 2.82 -5.33 -13.89
CA ILE A 444 4.19 -5.80 -14.03
C ILE A 444 5.12 -4.62 -13.81
N TYR A 445 6.00 -4.71 -12.80
CA TYR A 445 6.98 -3.66 -12.51
C TYR A 445 8.42 -4.17 -12.52
N LEU A 446 9.38 -3.29 -12.83
CA LEU A 446 10.79 -3.66 -12.91
C LEU A 446 11.51 -3.49 -11.56
N TYR A 447 11.51 -2.29 -10.98
CA TYR A 447 12.18 -1.99 -9.71
C TYR A 447 11.19 -1.94 -8.54
N PRO A 448 11.42 -2.70 -7.45
CA PRO A 448 10.61 -2.60 -6.24
C PRO A 448 10.85 -1.25 -5.53
N MET A 449 9.82 -0.73 -4.86
CA MET A 449 9.89 0.52 -4.07
C MET A 449 9.52 0.18 -2.63
N ALA A 450 10.52 -0.15 -1.82
CA ALA A 450 10.31 -0.80 -0.53
C ALA A 450 9.56 0.07 0.48
N LYS A 451 9.70 1.40 0.39
CA LYS A 451 9.07 2.33 1.35
C LYS A 451 7.81 2.98 0.83
N THR A 452 7.68 3.14 -0.48
CA THR A 452 6.54 3.86 -1.09
C THR A 452 5.61 2.98 -1.91
N GLY A 453 6.06 1.79 -2.32
CA GLY A 453 5.37 0.85 -3.18
C GLY A 453 4.11 0.25 -2.56
N GLY A 454 3.01 0.30 -3.30
CA GLY A 454 1.69 -0.20 -2.90
C GLY A 454 1.36 -1.60 -3.43
N CYS A 455 2.33 -2.30 -4.03
CA CYS A 455 2.17 -3.62 -4.65
C CYS A 455 3.02 -4.70 -3.97
N GLY A 456 3.49 -4.48 -2.74
CA GLY A 456 4.34 -5.42 -2.02
C GLY A 456 5.54 -4.76 -1.31
N GLY A 457 5.81 -3.49 -1.58
CA GLY A 457 6.79 -2.66 -0.87
C GLY A 457 6.36 -2.33 0.57
N CYS A 458 5.79 -1.15 0.81
CA CYS A 458 5.31 -0.77 2.14
C CYS A 458 3.93 -1.33 2.48
N THR A 459 3.13 -1.61 1.45
CA THR A 459 1.83 -2.26 1.58
C THR A 459 1.48 -2.97 0.27
N CYS A 460 0.44 -3.81 0.31
CA CYS A 460 -0.11 -4.44 -0.88
C CYS A 460 -1.61 -4.12 -0.96
N LEU A 461 -1.95 -2.99 -1.60
CA LEU A 461 -3.33 -2.50 -1.68
C LEU A 461 -4.31 -3.50 -2.29
N PRO A 462 -3.97 -4.24 -3.36
CA PRO A 462 -4.86 -5.25 -3.93
C PRO A 462 -5.19 -6.39 -2.97
N MET A 463 -4.41 -6.55 -1.89
CA MET A 463 -4.59 -7.61 -0.91
C MET A 463 -5.27 -7.14 0.37
N LEU A 464 -5.53 -5.85 0.55
CA LEU A 464 -6.19 -5.32 1.74
C LEU A 464 -7.57 -5.95 1.99
N LYS A 465 -7.92 -6.08 3.27
CA LYS A 465 -9.24 -6.56 3.68
C LYS A 465 -10.28 -5.47 3.38
N GLY A 466 -11.28 -5.79 2.57
CA GLY A 466 -12.40 -4.88 2.23
C GLY A 466 -12.35 -4.25 0.84
N VAL A 467 -11.30 -4.49 0.04
CA VAL A 467 -11.31 -4.10 -1.37
C VAL A 467 -12.06 -5.13 -2.22
N ASN A 468 -12.87 -4.65 -3.16
CA ASN A 468 -13.75 -5.50 -3.99
C ASN A 468 -13.06 -6.03 -5.25
N HIS A 469 -11.98 -5.40 -5.70
CA HIS A 469 -11.19 -5.79 -6.86
C HIS A 469 -9.77 -6.15 -6.45
N ARG A 470 -9.18 -7.15 -7.11
CA ARG A 470 -7.79 -7.58 -6.92
C ARG A 470 -7.16 -7.81 -8.29
N TYR A 471 -5.88 -7.46 -8.43
CA TYR A 471 -5.11 -7.67 -9.64
C TYR A 471 -3.84 -8.46 -9.34
N SER A 472 -3.35 -9.20 -10.34
CA SER A 472 -2.09 -9.96 -10.22
C SER A 472 -0.89 -9.01 -10.23
N ILE A 473 0.14 -9.35 -9.46
CA ILE A 473 1.34 -8.52 -9.33
C ILE A 473 2.56 -9.36 -9.72
N PHE A 474 3.36 -8.82 -10.63
CA PHE A 474 4.58 -9.44 -11.12
C PHE A 474 5.75 -8.48 -10.99
N GLN A 475 6.82 -8.92 -10.34
CA GLN A 475 8.08 -8.20 -10.27
C GLN A 475 9.06 -8.79 -11.28
N TRP A 476 9.58 -7.98 -12.19
CA TRP A 476 10.60 -8.40 -13.14
C TRP A 476 11.91 -8.80 -12.42
N LYS A 477 12.52 -9.92 -12.82
CA LYS A 477 13.80 -10.39 -12.27
C LYS A 477 14.94 -9.59 -12.89
N LEU A 478 15.81 -8.98 -12.09
CA LEU A 478 17.00 -8.26 -12.58
C LEU A 478 18.21 -9.21 -12.75
N ASP A 479 18.05 -10.30 -13.48
CA ASP A 479 19.08 -11.32 -13.71
C ASP A 479 19.93 -11.07 -14.98
N LYS A 480 20.82 -12.00 -15.36
CA LYS A 480 21.74 -11.81 -16.50
C LYS A 480 21.03 -11.58 -17.84
N ILE A 481 19.80 -12.08 -18.02
CA ILE A 481 18.98 -11.87 -19.23
C ILE A 481 18.35 -10.47 -19.19
N SER A 482 18.08 -9.97 -17.99
CA SER A 482 17.43 -8.68 -17.71
C SER A 482 18.41 -7.54 -17.41
N ARG A 483 19.73 -7.79 -17.39
CA ARG A 483 20.80 -6.76 -17.44
C ARG A 483 20.67 -5.81 -18.62
N ASN A 484 19.90 -6.22 -19.62
CA ASN A 484 19.55 -5.40 -20.75
C ASN A 484 18.59 -4.22 -20.41
N PHE A 485 17.95 -4.25 -19.23
CA PHE A 485 17.14 -3.12 -18.71
C PHE A 485 17.85 -2.35 -17.59
N THR A 486 19.04 -2.78 -17.15
CA THR A 486 19.77 -2.13 -16.05
C THR A 486 20.60 -0.98 -16.61
N ASP A 487 20.02 0.21 -16.57
CA ASP A 487 20.69 1.46 -16.92
C ASP A 487 20.87 2.32 -15.66
N GLU A 488 22.03 2.95 -15.49
CA GLU A 488 22.22 4.01 -14.48
C GLU A 488 21.18 5.12 -14.67
N ASP A 489 20.68 5.28 -15.90
CA ASP A 489 19.64 6.24 -16.27
C ASP A 489 18.25 5.97 -15.65
N LEU A 490 17.98 4.78 -15.13
CA LEU A 490 16.74 4.50 -14.38
C LEU A 490 16.87 4.74 -12.86
N THR A 491 18.06 5.06 -12.36
CA THR A 491 18.29 5.26 -10.93
C THR A 491 17.51 6.47 -10.40
N LEU A 492 16.75 6.25 -9.33
CA LEU A 492 16.07 7.30 -8.58
C LEU A 492 16.90 7.78 -7.39
N ASP A 493 16.73 9.04 -7.02
CA ASP A 493 17.20 9.56 -5.73
C ASP A 493 16.54 8.76 -4.59
N GLN A 494 17.33 8.33 -3.60
CA GLN A 494 16.85 7.56 -2.46
C GLN A 494 15.75 8.30 -1.67
N THR A 495 15.68 9.62 -1.77
CA THR A 495 14.61 10.45 -1.18
C THR A 495 13.24 10.25 -1.82
N LEU A 496 13.17 9.70 -3.05
CA LEU A 496 11.91 9.40 -3.73
C LEU A 496 11.30 8.06 -3.28
N ASP A 497 12.11 7.16 -2.71
CA ASP A 497 11.68 5.96 -1.98
C ASP A 497 12.02 6.09 -0.48
N ALA A 498 11.87 7.29 0.08
CA ALA A 498 12.18 7.59 1.49
C ALA A 498 10.95 7.65 2.38
#